data_AF-A0A9R0QYB0-F1
#
_entry.id   AF-A0A9R0QYB0-F1
#
_cell.length_a   1.000
_cell.length_b   1.000
_cell.length_c   1.000
_cell.angle_alpha   90.00
_cell.angle_beta   90.00
_cell.angle_gamma   90.00
#
_symmetry.space_group_name_H-M   'P 1'
#
loop_
_entity.id
_entity.type
_entity.pdbx_description
1 polymer ?
#
loop_
_entity_poly.entity_id
_entity_poly.type
_entity_poly.pdbx_seq_one_letter_code
_entity_poly.pdbx_strand_id
1 'polypeptide(L)'
;MYARRASQLLKELDACEPGQLSDVFDQVIRECGEHNAQFQALIRKMVEQNLDIETTRNEDHYGAAIHHLSLLRNKRCLMAYMYNRAETIRSFRWKIGPVLPHEIQEKLNFSEKEYFRSHSSAIKSYISEMDIDLTVDMVPPKDPYIQVRVLEDIGEVSLGDHSVSLTKNSLHFLRRTDAEQFISQGLMEEFLE
;
A
#
# COMPACT_ATOMS: atom_id res chain seq x y z
N MET A 1 15.66 26.19 -0.21
CA MET A 1 14.23 26.09 0.10
C MET A 1 14.01 24.78 0.84
N TYR A 2 13.35 24.84 1.99
CA TYR A 2 12.98 23.68 2.79
C TYR A 2 11.95 22.79 2.05
N ALA A 3 11.78 21.54 2.49
CA ALA A 3 10.80 20.60 1.96
C ALA A 3 11.00 20.12 0.49
N ARG A 4 12.20 20.32 -0.08
CA ARG A 4 12.52 19.80 -1.43
C ARG A 4 12.48 18.28 -1.48
N ARG A 5 13.05 17.61 -0.48
CA ARG A 5 13.06 16.15 -0.39
C ARG A 5 11.65 15.59 -0.23
N ALA A 6 10.79 16.26 0.54
CA ALA A 6 9.39 15.88 0.67
C ALA A 6 8.62 15.99 -0.65
N SER A 7 8.96 16.97 -1.51
CA SER A 7 8.39 17.06 -2.86
C SER A 7 8.94 15.98 -3.79
N GLN A 8 10.20 15.60 -3.64
CA GLN A 8 10.82 14.52 -4.40
C GLN A 8 10.20 13.17 -4.03
N LEU A 9 9.97 12.90 -2.75
CA LEU A 9 9.27 11.70 -2.27
C LEU A 9 7.92 11.49 -2.96
N LEU A 10 7.16 12.56 -3.15
CA LEU A 10 5.87 12.49 -3.85
C LEU A 10 6.01 12.28 -5.35
N LYS A 11 7.09 12.78 -5.97
CA LYS A 11 7.36 12.50 -7.39
C LYS A 11 7.84 11.08 -7.61
N GLU A 12 8.58 10.52 -6.66
CA GLU A 12 9.01 9.12 -6.69
C GLU A 12 7.83 8.15 -6.60
N LEU A 13 6.71 8.53 -5.98
CA LEU A 13 5.49 7.72 -6.05
C LEU A 13 4.98 7.50 -7.49
N ASP A 14 5.18 8.48 -8.36
CA ASP A 14 4.73 8.43 -9.76
C ASP A 14 5.74 7.69 -10.65
N ALA A 15 6.99 7.59 -10.22
CA ALA A 15 8.10 7.03 -11.01
C ALA A 15 8.60 5.65 -10.53
N CYS A 16 8.41 5.29 -9.26
CA CYS A 16 8.86 4.00 -8.72
C CYS A 16 7.87 2.87 -9.04
N GLU A 17 8.41 1.67 -9.21
CA GLU A 17 7.60 0.46 -9.21
C GLU A 17 6.82 0.32 -7.89
N PRO A 18 5.55 -0.12 -7.94
CA PRO A 18 4.72 -0.26 -6.75
C PRO A 18 5.38 -1.21 -5.75
N GLY A 19 5.74 -0.66 -4.57
CA GLY A 19 6.13 -1.44 -3.40
C GLY A 19 7.44 -1.03 -2.74
N GLN A 20 8.42 -0.47 -3.46
CA GLN A 20 9.72 -0.17 -2.87
C GLN A 20 9.67 1.04 -1.94
N LEU A 21 10.24 0.92 -0.74
CA LEU A 21 10.40 2.06 0.17
C LEU A 21 11.59 2.88 -0.30
N SER A 22 11.38 4.17 -0.58
CA SER A 22 12.47 5.06 -0.97
C SER A 22 13.28 5.50 0.25
N ASP A 23 14.61 5.49 0.14
CA ASP A 23 15.55 6.08 1.11
C ASP A 23 15.24 7.56 1.40
N VAL A 24 14.51 8.22 0.50
CA VAL A 24 14.06 9.61 0.66
C VAL A 24 13.05 9.73 1.80
N PHE A 25 12.28 8.69 2.12
CA PHE A 25 11.32 8.72 3.23
C PHE A 25 12.00 8.99 4.58
N ASP A 26 13.05 8.24 4.89
CA ASP A 26 13.83 8.40 6.12
C ASP A 26 14.55 9.75 6.16
N GLN A 27 15.02 10.23 5.01
CA GLN A 27 15.62 11.56 4.90
C GLN A 27 14.62 12.67 5.24
N VAL A 28 13.37 12.55 4.80
CA VAL A 28 12.31 13.53 5.12
C VAL A 28 11.93 13.46 6.60
N ILE A 29 11.91 12.28 7.21
CA ILE A 29 11.70 12.14 8.66
C ILE A 29 12.83 12.82 9.45
N ARG A 30 14.10 12.63 9.04
CA ARG A 30 15.23 13.32 9.65
C ARG A 30 15.11 14.85 9.52
N GLU A 31 14.75 15.36 8.34
CA GLU A 31 14.52 16.79 8.10
C GLU A 31 13.38 17.34 9.00
N CYS A 32 12.30 16.58 9.21
CA CYS A 32 11.26 16.93 10.18
C CYS A 32 11.80 17.02 11.62
N GLY A 33 12.66 16.08 12.03
CA GLY A 33 13.29 16.10 13.35
C GLY A 33 14.18 17.32 13.56
N GLU A 34 14.99 17.67 12.55
CA GLU A 34 15.85 18.86 12.57
C GLU A 34 15.01 20.15 12.67
N HIS A 35 13.97 20.29 11.85
CA HIS A 35 13.08 21.45 11.91
C HIS A 35 12.32 21.55 13.24
N ASN A 36 11.88 20.42 13.81
CA ASN A 36 11.23 20.42 15.11
C ASN A 36 12.19 20.84 16.23
N ALA A 37 13.44 20.35 16.21
CA ALA A 37 14.44 20.74 17.19
C ALA A 37 14.78 22.25 17.11
N GLN A 38 14.98 22.77 15.89
CA GLN A 38 15.25 24.19 15.65
C GLN A 38 14.06 25.07 16.05
N PHE A 39 12.84 24.66 15.70
CA PHE A 39 11.61 25.33 16.13
C PHE A 39 11.52 25.41 17.66
N GLN A 40 11.71 24.29 18.35
CA GLN A 40 11.67 24.25 19.82
C GLN A 40 12.76 25.12 20.45
N ALA A 41 13.97 25.15 19.89
CA ALA A 41 15.05 26.00 20.40
C ALA A 41 14.72 27.49 20.28
N LEU A 42 14.16 27.92 19.14
CA LEU A 42 13.75 29.31 18.94
C LEU A 42 12.60 29.73 19.85
N ILE A 43 11.60 28.85 20.03
CA ILE A 43 10.49 29.12 20.96
C ILE A 43 11.00 29.23 22.40
N ARG A 44 11.91 28.33 22.84
CA ARG A 44 12.52 28.42 24.18
C ARG A 44 13.26 29.74 24.40
N LYS A 45 14.06 30.17 23.42
CA LYS A 45 14.79 31.45 23.47
C LYS A 45 13.85 32.65 23.61
N MET A 46 12.71 32.66 22.90
CA MET A 46 11.72 33.75 23.04
C MET A 46 11.08 33.77 24.43
N VAL A 47 10.75 32.59 24.97
CA VAL A 47 10.16 32.45 26.31
C VAL A 47 11.15 32.92 27.37
N GLU A 48 12.43 32.56 27.26
CA GLU A 48 13.49 33.00 28.18
C GLU A 48 13.69 34.53 28.17
N GLN A 49 13.43 35.18 27.03
CA GLN A 49 13.48 36.63 26.88
C GLN A 49 12.19 37.35 27.31
N ASN A 50 11.19 36.62 27.83
CA ASN A 50 9.84 37.13 28.15
C ASN A 50 9.19 37.88 26.98
N LEU A 51 9.46 37.45 25.74
CA LEU A 51 8.83 38.00 24.55
C LEU A 51 7.45 37.38 24.36
N ASP A 52 6.46 38.23 24.10
CA ASP A 52 5.11 37.76 23.77
C ASP A 52 5.08 37.16 22.36
N ILE A 53 4.71 35.88 22.26
CA ILE A 53 4.79 35.07 21.03
C ILE A 53 3.84 35.61 19.95
N GLU A 54 2.72 36.23 20.35
CA GLU A 54 1.71 36.74 19.40
C GLU A 54 2.02 38.15 18.88
N THR A 55 2.63 38.99 19.72
CA THR A 55 2.87 40.40 19.39
C THR A 55 4.27 40.64 18.84
N THR A 56 5.23 39.76 19.16
CA THR A 56 6.64 39.95 18.79
C THR A 56 6.91 39.51 17.35
N ARG A 57 7.35 40.45 16.50
CA ARG A 57 7.73 40.21 15.10
C ARG A 57 9.24 40.29 14.89
N ASN A 58 10.00 39.64 15.76
CA ASN A 58 11.47 39.62 15.71
C ASN A 58 11.98 38.57 14.72
N GLU A 59 13.28 38.59 14.43
CA GLU A 59 13.95 37.61 13.55
C GLU A 59 13.71 36.17 14.02
N ASP A 60 13.79 35.92 15.33
CA ASP A 60 13.52 34.61 15.90
C ASP A 60 12.08 34.15 15.62
N HIS A 61 11.09 35.06 15.67
CA HIS A 61 9.66 34.74 15.42
C HIS A 61 9.46 34.25 13.99
N TYR A 62 10.01 34.97 13.01
CA TYR A 62 9.93 34.55 11.61
C TYR A 62 10.74 33.28 11.35
N GLY A 63 11.88 33.08 12.01
CA GLY A 63 12.63 31.82 11.96
C GLY A 63 11.81 30.64 12.45
N ALA A 64 11.14 30.78 13.61
CA ALA A 64 10.26 29.76 14.16
C ALA A 64 9.06 29.50 13.22
N ALA A 65 8.45 30.55 12.66
CA ALA A 65 7.35 30.41 11.70
C ALA A 65 7.77 29.62 10.45
N ILE A 66 8.97 29.88 9.91
CA ILE A 66 9.49 29.15 8.74
C ILE A 66 9.69 27.66 9.07
N HIS A 67 10.28 27.32 10.22
CA HIS A 67 10.44 25.92 10.64
C HIS A 67 9.09 25.24 10.87
N HIS A 68 8.13 25.93 11.50
CA HIS A 68 6.79 25.42 11.71
C HIS A 68 6.07 25.12 10.39
N LEU A 69 6.06 26.07 9.46
CA LEU A 69 5.44 25.89 8.14
C LEU A 69 6.13 24.79 7.32
N SER A 70 7.46 24.68 7.42
CA SER A 70 8.22 23.60 6.76
C SER A 70 7.86 22.22 7.33
N LEU A 71 7.68 22.12 8.66
CA LEU A 71 7.24 20.89 9.32
C LEU A 71 5.82 20.51 8.88
N LEU A 72 4.89 21.46 8.82
CA LEU A 72 3.51 21.22 8.33
C LEU A 72 3.50 20.74 6.88
N ARG A 73 4.37 21.31 6.03
CA ARG A 73 4.52 20.89 4.64
C ARG A 73 5.04 19.46 4.55
N ASN A 74 6.12 19.14 5.27
CA ASN A 74 6.68 17.78 5.27
C ASN A 74 5.69 16.76 5.84
N LYS A 75 4.98 17.09 6.92
CA LYS A 75 3.90 16.25 7.48
C LYS A 75 2.85 15.94 6.42
N ARG A 76 2.39 16.95 5.65
CA ARG A 76 1.40 16.74 4.59
C ARG A 76 1.91 15.81 3.50
N CYS A 77 3.16 15.96 3.06
CA CYS A 77 3.77 15.08 2.05
C CYS A 77 3.94 13.65 2.57
N LEU A 78 4.42 13.47 3.81
CA LEU A 78 4.56 12.16 4.45
C LEU A 78 3.22 11.44 4.58
N MET A 79 2.17 12.15 5.03
CA MET A 79 0.82 11.58 5.13
C MET A 79 0.27 11.18 3.77
N ALA A 80 0.48 12.01 2.73
CA ALA A 80 0.06 11.65 1.37
C ALA A 80 0.78 10.41 0.84
N TYR A 81 2.09 10.30 1.09
CA TYR A 81 2.88 9.12 0.74
C TYR A 81 2.39 7.85 1.45
N MET A 82 2.20 7.93 2.77
CA MET A 82 1.69 6.80 3.57
C MET A 82 0.28 6.40 3.18
N TYR A 83 -0.60 7.37 2.90
CA TYR A 83 -1.96 7.11 2.45
C TYR A 83 -1.98 6.38 1.10
N ASN A 84 -1.19 6.85 0.13
CA ASN A 84 -1.08 6.19 -1.17
C ASN A 84 -0.59 4.73 -1.03
N ARG A 85 0.44 4.49 -0.20
CA ARG A 85 0.91 3.13 0.09
C ARG A 85 -0.18 2.26 0.72
N ALA A 86 -0.93 2.81 1.69
CA ALA A 86 -2.03 2.09 2.32
C ALA A 86 -3.17 1.75 1.35
N GLU A 87 -3.49 2.62 0.39
CA GLU A 87 -4.44 2.32 -0.70
C GLU A 87 -3.93 1.19 -1.60
N THR A 88 -2.65 1.22 -1.99
CA THR A 88 -2.04 0.13 -2.77
C THR A 88 -2.11 -1.21 -2.03
N ILE A 89 -1.78 -1.23 -0.74
CA ILE A 89 -1.84 -2.45 0.09
C ILE A 89 -3.29 -2.97 0.21
N ARG A 90 -4.27 -2.08 0.38
CA ARG A 90 -5.68 -2.48 0.37
C ARG A 90 -6.10 -3.08 -0.96
N SER A 91 -5.62 -2.52 -2.07
CA SER A 91 -5.93 -3.02 -3.41
C SER A 91 -5.46 -4.46 -3.64
N PHE A 92 -4.39 -4.91 -2.97
CA PHE A 92 -3.91 -6.29 -3.10
C PHE A 92 -4.95 -7.31 -2.64
N ARG A 93 -5.73 -6.99 -1.60
CA ARG A 93 -6.77 -7.89 -1.12
C ARG A 93 -7.86 -8.15 -2.17
N TRP A 94 -8.15 -7.15 -2.99
CA TRP A 94 -9.17 -7.23 -4.04
C TRP A 94 -8.64 -7.79 -5.37
N LYS A 95 -7.34 -7.64 -5.65
CA LYS A 95 -6.73 -8.08 -6.92
C LYS A 95 -6.12 -9.48 -6.85
N ILE A 96 -5.47 -9.80 -5.74
CA ILE A 96 -4.69 -11.04 -5.57
C ILE A 96 -5.39 -11.98 -4.59
N GLY A 97 -5.96 -11.42 -3.52
CA GLY A 97 -6.73 -12.16 -2.53
C GLY A 97 -6.09 -12.18 -1.14
N PRO A 98 -6.43 -13.19 -0.29
CA PRO A 98 -5.96 -13.29 1.10
C PRO A 98 -4.46 -13.54 1.26
N VAL A 99 -3.84 -14.22 0.29
CA VAL A 99 -2.45 -14.65 0.36
C VAL A 99 -1.66 -13.84 -0.66
N LEU A 100 -0.63 -13.14 -0.18
CA LEU A 100 0.26 -12.34 -1.03
C LEU A 100 1.42 -13.22 -1.56
N PRO A 101 1.82 -13.10 -2.82
CA PRO A 101 3.05 -13.68 -3.37
C PRO A 101 4.29 -13.25 -2.59
N HIS A 102 5.33 -14.07 -2.62
CA HIS A 102 6.56 -13.85 -1.84
C HIS A 102 7.25 -12.54 -2.24
N GLU A 103 7.26 -12.21 -3.53
CA GLU A 103 7.89 -11.02 -4.11
C GLU A 103 7.28 -9.73 -3.54
N ILE A 104 5.97 -9.75 -3.26
CA ILE A 104 5.28 -8.60 -2.66
C ILE A 104 5.53 -8.58 -1.15
N GLN A 105 5.53 -9.75 -0.50
CA GLN A 105 5.81 -9.83 0.93
C GLN A 105 7.22 -9.33 1.28
N GLU A 106 8.23 -9.53 0.43
CA GLU A 106 9.58 -9.00 0.65
C GLU A 106 9.64 -7.48 0.60
N LYS A 107 8.80 -6.85 -0.25
CA LYS A 107 8.74 -5.40 -0.41
C LYS A 107 8.00 -4.68 0.73
N LEU A 108 7.21 -5.40 1.53
CA LEU A 108 6.40 -4.82 2.60
C LEU A 108 7.13 -4.78 3.95
N ASN A 109 7.00 -3.66 4.65
CA ASN A 109 7.47 -3.55 6.02
C ASN A 109 6.60 -4.36 7.00
N PHE A 110 7.11 -4.67 8.19
CA PHE A 110 6.39 -5.40 9.24
C PHE A 110 5.04 -4.75 9.58
N SER A 111 5.01 -3.43 9.80
CA SER A 111 3.77 -2.70 10.11
C SER A 111 2.76 -2.73 8.95
N GLU A 112 3.25 -2.76 7.71
CA GLU A 112 2.39 -2.87 6.52
C GLU A 112 1.79 -4.27 6.38
N LYS A 113 2.56 -5.32 6.73
CA LYS A 113 2.05 -6.70 6.80
C LYS A 113 0.98 -6.85 7.87
N GLU A 114 1.17 -6.23 9.04
CA GLU A 114 0.16 -6.21 10.10
C GLU A 114 -1.10 -5.46 9.68
N TYR A 115 -0.95 -4.31 9.01
CA TYR A 115 -2.07 -3.57 8.43
C TYR A 115 -2.86 -4.41 7.42
N PHE A 116 -2.17 -5.11 6.52
CA PHE A 116 -2.81 -6.01 5.55
C PHE A 116 -3.58 -7.16 6.24
N ARG A 117 -3.02 -7.75 7.30
CA ARG A 117 -3.68 -8.81 8.09
C ARG A 117 -4.95 -8.29 8.76
N SER A 118 -4.87 -7.12 9.41
CA SER A 118 -6.02 -6.49 10.05
C SER A 118 -7.12 -6.16 9.04
N HIS A 119 -6.75 -5.59 7.89
CA HIS A 119 -7.69 -5.29 6.80
C HIS A 119 -8.35 -6.57 6.22
N SER A 120 -7.55 -7.61 5.98
CA SER A 120 -8.06 -8.91 5.50
C SER A 120 -9.02 -9.55 6.50
N SER A 121 -8.75 -9.42 7.80
CA SER A 121 -9.64 -9.90 8.86
C SER A 121 -10.97 -9.13 8.85
N ALA A 122 -10.93 -7.81 8.72
CA ALA A 122 -12.13 -6.97 8.67
C ALA A 122 -13.01 -7.30 7.45
N ILE A 123 -12.40 -7.49 6.27
CA ILE A 123 -13.13 -7.90 5.06
C ILE A 123 -13.75 -9.29 5.26
N LYS A 124 -13.01 -10.24 5.84
CA LYS A 124 -13.53 -11.59 6.10
C LYS A 124 -14.74 -11.57 7.05
N SER A 125 -14.69 -10.75 8.10
CA SER A 125 -15.84 -10.55 8.99
C SER A 125 -17.05 -10.00 8.23
N TYR A 126 -16.85 -8.99 7.38
CA TYR A 126 -17.93 -8.40 6.60
C TYR A 126 -18.55 -9.37 5.58
N ILE A 127 -17.71 -10.14 4.87
CA ILE A 127 -18.17 -11.19 3.94
C ILE A 127 -19.01 -12.23 4.68
N SER A 128 -18.58 -12.63 5.88
CA SER A 128 -19.31 -13.60 6.70
C SER A 128 -20.66 -13.07 7.20
N GLU A 129 -20.78 -11.76 7.43
CA GLU A 129 -22.04 -11.13 7.86
C GLU A 129 -23.01 -10.97 6.69
N MET A 130 -22.50 -10.68 5.50
CA MET A 130 -23.30 -10.47 4.28
C MET A 130 -23.67 -11.76 3.56
N ASP A 131 -23.02 -12.88 3.87
CA ASP A 131 -23.15 -14.20 3.20
C ASP A 131 -22.93 -14.10 1.67
N ILE A 132 -22.08 -13.16 1.26
CA ILE A 132 -21.73 -12.89 -0.15
C ILE A 132 -20.23 -12.66 -0.23
N ASP A 133 -19.56 -13.38 -1.13
CA ASP A 133 -18.16 -13.12 -1.45
C ASP A 133 -18.04 -11.87 -2.34
N LEU A 134 -17.49 -10.81 -1.79
CA LEU A 134 -17.28 -9.53 -2.48
C LEU A 134 -15.98 -9.51 -3.29
N THR A 135 -15.13 -10.52 -3.14
CA THR A 135 -13.79 -10.56 -3.73
C THR A 135 -13.74 -11.26 -5.09
N VAL A 136 -14.87 -11.82 -5.54
CA VAL A 136 -15.04 -12.54 -6.81
C VAL A 136 -15.89 -11.73 -7.80
N ASP A 137 -15.97 -12.18 -9.05
CA ASP A 137 -16.90 -11.66 -10.08
C ASP A 137 -16.75 -10.16 -10.45
N MET A 138 -15.52 -9.62 -10.42
CA MET A 138 -15.28 -8.21 -10.81
C MET A 138 -15.55 -7.92 -12.29
N VAL A 139 -15.63 -8.96 -13.13
CA VAL A 139 -15.93 -8.89 -14.55
C VAL A 139 -17.10 -9.82 -14.83
N PRO A 140 -18.16 -9.36 -15.54
CA PRO A 140 -19.30 -10.22 -15.83
C PRO A 140 -18.87 -11.46 -16.63
N PRO A 141 -19.28 -12.66 -16.23
CA PRO A 141 -18.92 -13.88 -16.92
C PRO A 141 -19.54 -13.90 -18.32
N LYS A 142 -18.74 -14.19 -19.34
CA LYS A 142 -19.21 -14.41 -20.72
C LYS A 142 -19.80 -15.80 -20.87
N ASP A 143 -19.03 -16.79 -20.43
CA ASP A 143 -19.36 -18.21 -20.52
C ASP A 143 -19.11 -18.91 -19.17
N PRO A 144 -19.92 -19.91 -18.79
CA PRO A 144 -19.81 -20.61 -17.50
C PRO A 144 -18.56 -21.51 -17.40
N TYR A 145 -18.01 -21.93 -18.54
CA TYR A 145 -16.81 -22.74 -18.62
C TYR A 145 -15.77 -22.04 -19.47
N ILE A 146 -14.51 -22.16 -19.05
CA ILE A 146 -13.36 -21.58 -19.75
C ILE A 146 -12.26 -22.63 -19.91
N GLN A 147 -11.50 -22.50 -21.00
CA GLN A 147 -10.29 -23.28 -21.20
C GLN A 147 -9.11 -22.52 -20.60
N VAL A 148 -8.40 -23.16 -19.67
CA VAL A 148 -7.28 -22.56 -18.97
C VAL A 148 -6.00 -23.34 -19.20
N ARG A 149 -4.89 -22.62 -19.31
CA ARG A 149 -3.54 -23.17 -19.35
C ARG A 149 -2.87 -22.94 -18.00
N VAL A 150 -2.29 -24.00 -17.46
CA VAL A 150 -1.54 -23.96 -16.20
C VAL A 150 -0.11 -23.47 -16.46
N LEU A 151 0.33 -22.42 -15.75
CA LEU A 151 1.67 -21.84 -15.90
C LEU A 151 2.72 -22.49 -14.99
N GLU A 152 2.31 -22.88 -13.78
CA GLU A 152 3.16 -23.49 -12.75
C GLU A 152 2.55 -24.79 -12.23
N ASP A 153 3.36 -25.68 -11.65
CA ASP A 153 2.87 -26.95 -11.12
C ASP A 153 2.14 -26.72 -9.78
N ILE A 154 0.81 -26.76 -9.80
CA ILE A 154 -0.05 -26.50 -8.63
C ILE A 154 -0.32 -27.81 -7.86
N GLY A 155 -0.09 -28.96 -8.49
CA GLY A 155 -0.35 -30.28 -7.91
C GLY A 155 -1.82 -30.70 -8.02
N GLU A 156 -2.30 -31.48 -7.05
CA GLU A 156 -3.68 -31.98 -7.03
C GLU A 156 -4.59 -31.03 -6.26
N VAL A 157 -5.54 -30.40 -6.95
CA VAL A 157 -6.49 -29.46 -6.36
C VAL A 157 -7.89 -30.06 -6.40
N SER A 158 -8.63 -29.95 -5.30
CA SER A 158 -10.04 -30.31 -5.24
C SER A 158 -10.90 -29.19 -5.81
N LEU A 159 -11.42 -29.38 -7.02
CA LEU A 159 -12.43 -28.53 -7.64
C LEU A 159 -13.80 -29.17 -7.45
N GLY A 160 -14.59 -28.64 -6.52
CA GLY A 160 -15.89 -29.21 -6.16
C GLY A 160 -15.78 -30.68 -5.75
N ASP A 161 -16.40 -31.57 -6.53
CA ASP A 161 -16.45 -33.02 -6.27
C ASP A 161 -15.30 -33.82 -6.93
N HIS A 162 -14.38 -33.15 -7.64
CA HIS A 162 -13.31 -33.82 -8.39
C HIS A 162 -11.93 -33.28 -8.01
N SER A 163 -10.95 -34.18 -7.83
CA SER A 163 -9.55 -33.79 -7.78
C SER A 163 -8.99 -33.77 -9.21
N VAL A 164 -8.35 -32.66 -9.59
CA VAL A 164 -7.70 -32.52 -10.89
C VAL A 164 -6.21 -32.28 -10.63
N SER A 165 -5.36 -33.06 -11.31
CA SER A 165 -3.92 -32.83 -11.32
C SER A 165 -3.59 -31.74 -12.32
N LEU A 166 -3.11 -30.60 -11.81
CA LEU A 166 -2.75 -29.41 -12.57
C LEU A 166 -1.24 -29.38 -12.73
N THR A 167 -0.76 -29.94 -13.83
CA THR A 167 0.67 -29.99 -14.17
C THR A 167 1.06 -28.81 -15.05
N LYS A 168 2.34 -28.41 -15.03
CA LYS A 168 2.82 -27.28 -15.82
C LYS A 168 2.52 -27.45 -17.33
N ASN A 169 1.97 -26.41 -17.96
CA ASN A 169 1.54 -26.36 -19.36
C ASN A 169 0.37 -27.29 -19.76
N SER A 170 -0.36 -27.89 -18.81
CA SER A 170 -1.58 -28.63 -19.14
C SER A 170 -2.73 -27.68 -19.48
N LEU A 171 -3.64 -28.17 -20.34
CA LEU A 171 -4.88 -27.48 -20.69
C LEU A 171 -6.04 -28.17 -20.00
N HIS A 172 -6.88 -27.40 -19.32
CA HIS A 172 -8.05 -27.89 -18.62
C HIS A 172 -9.29 -27.08 -19.00
N PHE A 173 -10.44 -27.75 -19.03
CA PHE A 173 -11.74 -27.11 -19.21
C PHE A 173 -12.44 -27.08 -17.86
N LEU A 174 -12.46 -25.90 -17.22
CA LEU A 174 -12.90 -25.72 -15.85
C LEU A 174 -14.07 -24.74 -15.79
N ARG A 175 -14.85 -24.82 -14.71
CA ARG A 175 -15.84 -23.79 -14.38
C ARG A 175 -15.10 -22.50 -14.07
N ARG A 176 -15.64 -21.38 -14.52
CA ARG A 176 -15.03 -20.07 -14.31
C ARG A 176 -14.81 -19.75 -12.83
N THR A 177 -15.79 -20.08 -11.98
CA THR A 177 -15.73 -19.89 -10.52
C THR A 177 -14.49 -20.51 -9.88
N ASP A 178 -14.09 -21.68 -10.34
CA ASP A 178 -13.00 -22.45 -9.74
C ASP A 178 -11.64 -22.00 -10.29
N ALA A 179 -11.62 -21.52 -11.55
CA ALA A 179 -10.42 -21.05 -12.22
C ALA A 179 -10.04 -19.60 -11.86
N GLU A 180 -11.00 -18.73 -11.54
CA GLU A 180 -10.77 -17.30 -11.31
C GLU A 180 -9.75 -17.02 -10.20
N GLN A 181 -9.78 -17.78 -9.10
CA GLN A 181 -8.81 -17.62 -8.01
C GLN A 181 -7.38 -17.93 -8.43
N PHE A 182 -7.18 -18.88 -9.34
CA PHE A 182 -5.86 -19.25 -9.85
C PHE A 182 -5.38 -18.27 -10.93
N ILE A 183 -6.31 -17.73 -11.73
CA ILE A 183 -6.02 -16.69 -12.73
C ILE A 183 -5.60 -15.40 -12.03
N SER A 184 -6.30 -14.98 -10.96
CA SER A 184 -5.96 -13.75 -10.22
C SER A 184 -4.60 -13.83 -9.52
N GLN A 185 -4.16 -15.03 -9.17
CA GLN A 185 -2.83 -15.30 -8.61
C GLN A 185 -1.74 -15.42 -9.68
N GLY A 186 -2.09 -15.44 -10.97
CA GLY A 186 -1.15 -15.61 -12.07
C GLY A 186 -0.65 -17.05 -12.27
N LEU A 187 -1.35 -18.04 -11.72
CA LEU A 187 -1.00 -19.46 -11.85
C LEU A 187 -1.60 -20.11 -13.11
N MET A 188 -2.66 -19.51 -13.65
CA MET A 188 -3.35 -19.94 -14.86
C MET A 188 -3.61 -18.76 -15.80
N GLU A 189 -3.65 -19.04 -17.10
CA GLU A 189 -4.06 -18.10 -18.14
C GLU A 189 -5.28 -18.63 -18.90
N GLU A 190 -6.23 -17.74 -19.21
CA GLU A 190 -7.35 -18.06 -20.08
C GLU A 190 -6.84 -18.23 -21.51
N PHE A 191 -7.04 -19.43 -22.07
CA PHE A 191 -6.68 -19.71 -23.45
C PHE A 191 -7.83 -19.25 -24.36
N LEU A 192 -7.68 -18.08 -24.96
CA LEU A 192 -8.59 -17.56 -25.98
C LEU A 192 -8.09 -18.01 -27.36
N GLU A 193 -8.88 -18.82 -28.07
CA GLU A 193 -8.70 -19.05 -29.52
C GLU A 193 -8.98 -17.78 -30.34
#